data_AF-A0A485BFI3-F1
#
_entry.id   AF-A0A485BFI3-F1
#
_cell.length_a   1.000
_cell.length_b   1.000
_cell.length_c   1.000
_cell.angle_alpha   90.00
_cell.angle_beta   90.00
_cell.angle_gamma   90.00
#
_symmetry.space_group_name_H-M   'P 1'
#
loop_
_entity.id
_entity.type
_entity.pdbx_description
1 polymer ?
#
loop_
_entity_poly.entity_id
_entity_poly.type
_entity_poly.pdbx_seq_one_letter_code
_entity_poly.pdbx_strand_id
1 'polypeptide(L)' 'MTSRRDWQLQQLGITQWSLHRPGALQGEIAITLPQHVRFSDGW' A
#
# COMPACT_ATOMS: atom_id res chain seq x y z
N MET A 1 16.88 -12.30 5.61
CA MET A 1 17.13 -13.46 4.74
C MET A 1 16.08 -13.46 3.64
N THR A 2 16.44 -13.10 2.42
CA THR A 2 15.53 -13.16 1.27
C THR A 2 15.13 -14.61 1.03
N SER A 3 13.84 -14.92 1.17
CA SER A 3 13.33 -16.26 0.90
C SER A 3 13.28 -16.52 -0.61
N ARG A 4 13.22 -17.80 -1.02
CA ARG A 4 13.00 -18.17 -2.44
C ARG A 4 11.77 -17.50 -3.03
N ARG A 5 10.73 -17.28 -2.22
CA ARG A 5 9.51 -16.57 -2.60
C ARG A 5 9.81 -15.11 -2.93
N ASP A 6 10.59 -14.42 -2.10
CA ASP A 6 10.91 -13.00 -2.32
C ASP A 6 11.71 -12.79 -3.60
N TRP A 7 12.61 -13.73 -3.92
CA TRP A 7 13.34 -13.74 -5.19
C TRP A 7 12.41 -13.97 -6.39
N GLN A 8 11.47 -14.92 -6.30
CA GLN A 8 10.49 -15.17 -7.37
C GLN A 8 9.58 -13.96 -7.61
N LEU A 9 9.16 -13.28 -6.54
CA LEU A 9 8.33 -12.07 -6.65
C LEU A 9 9.10 -10.93 -7.34
N GLN A 10 10.38 -10.73 -6.98
CA GLN A 10 11.22 -9.75 -7.66
C GLN A 10 11.37 -10.01 -9.17
N GLN A 11 11.52 -11.28 -9.58
CA GLN A 11 11.61 -11.64 -11.01
C GLN A 11 10.32 -11.34 -11.78
N LEU A 12 9.17 -11.33 -11.11
CA LEU A 12 7.88 -10.97 -11.68
C LEU A 12 7.60 -9.45 -11.63
N GLY A 13 8.55 -8.65 -11.15
CA GLY A 13 8.35 -7.21 -10.93
C GLY A 13 7.46 -6.89 -9.72
N ILE A 14 7.15 -7.89 -8.88
CA ILE A 14 6.34 -7.72 -7.68
C ILE A 14 7.25 -7.29 -6.53
N THR A 15 7.14 -6.02 -6.12
CA THR A 15 7.88 -5.50 -4.98
C THR A 15 7.03 -5.63 -3.71
N GLN A 16 7.57 -6.31 -2.70
CA GLN A 16 6.92 -6.40 -1.39
C GLN A 16 7.28 -5.18 -0.55
N TRP A 17 6.29 -4.33 -0.30
CA TRP A 17 6.45 -3.16 0.56
C TRP A 17 6.27 -3.55 2.02
N SER A 18 7.20 -3.12 2.88
CA SER A 18 7.04 -3.23 4.33
C SER A 18 6.46 -1.93 4.87
N LEU A 19 5.42 -2.05 5.69
CA LEU A 19 4.83 -0.90 6.35
C LEU A 19 5.70 -0.47 7.54
N HIS A 20 6.33 0.70 7.44
CA HIS A 20 7.21 1.22 8.50
C HIS A 20 6.47 1.66 9.77
N ARG A 21 5.18 1.98 9.67
CA ARG A 21 4.33 2.35 10.82
C ARG A 21 3.03 1.54 10.79
N PRO A 22 3.04 0.28 11.27
CA PRO A 22 1.83 -0.54 11.33
C PRO A 22 0.73 0.09 12.22
N GLY A 23 1.13 0.86 13.24
CA GLY A 23 0.23 1.66 14.07
C GLY A 23 -0.55 2.75 13.33
N ALA A 24 -0.11 3.17 12.13
CA ALA A 24 -0.87 4.10 11.29
C ALA A 24 -2.14 3.45 10.72
N LEU A 25 -2.24 2.12 10.70
CA LEU A 25 -3.47 1.40 10.31
C LEU A 25 -4.40 1.12 11.50
N GLN A 26 -3.97 1.42 12.73
CA GLN A 26 -4.66 1.05 13.97
C GLN A 26 -5.47 2.21 14.59
N GLY A 27 -5.46 3.40 13.98
CA GLY A 27 -6.24 4.56 14.41
C GLY A 27 -6.29 5.62 13.30
N GLU A 28 -7.46 6.23 13.11
CA GLU A 28 -7.83 7.27 12.13
C GLU A 28 -6.70 7.75 11.20
N ILE A 29 -6.67 7.22 9.97
CA ILE A 29 -5.88 7.82 8.89
C ILE A 29 -6.62 9.09 8.47
N ALA A 30 -6.13 10.25 8.88
CA ALA A 30 -6.57 11.52 8.33
C ALA A 30 -6.11 11.63 6.85
N ILE A 31 -6.84 10.99 5.93
CA ILE A 31 -6.64 11.20 4.50
C ILE A 31 -7.22 12.57 4.17
N THR A 32 -6.35 13.57 4.01
CA THR A 32 -6.76 14.87 3.49
C THR A 32 -6.95 14.75 1.99
N LEU A 33 -8.20 14.64 1.56
CA LEU A 33 -8.55 14.66 0.14
C LEU A 33 -8.46 16.11 -0.38
N PRO A 34 -7.67 16.38 -1.43
CA PRO A 34 -7.69 17.67 -2.11
C PRO A 34 -9.09 17.98 -2.64
N GLN A 35 -9.52 19.24 -2.55
CA GLN A 35 -10.89 19.66 -2.93
C GLN A 35 -11.28 19.36 -4.39
N HIS A 36 -10.31 19.05 -5.26
CA HIS A 36 -10.55 18.71 -6.66
C HIS A 36 -10.74 17.21 -6.91
N VAL A 37 -10.55 16.35 -5.89
CA VAL A 37 -10.79 14.91 -6.04
C VAL A 37 -12.29 14.67 -6.05
N ARG A 38 -12.81 14.20 -7.20
CA ARG A 38 -14.18 13.70 -7.31
C ARG A 38 -14.13 12.18 -7.37
N PHE A 39 -14.83 11.54 -6.43
CA PHE A 39 -15.15 10.13 -6.55
C PHE A 39 -16.30 10.02 -7.55
N SER A 40 -16.06 9.34 -8.66
CA SER A 40 -17.13 8.88 -9.53
C SER A 40 -17.71 7.62 -8.91
N ASP A 41 -18.84 7.75 -8.22
CA ASP A 41 -19.61 6.60 -7.75
C ASP A 41 -20.21 5.90 -8.97
N GLY A 42 -19.50 4.88 -9.44
CA GLY A 42 -19.87 4.05 -10.56
C GLY A 42 -19.53 2.60 -10.29
N TRP A 43 -20.07 2.03 -9.21
CA TRP A 43 -20.37 0.61 -8.99
C TRP A 43 -21.44 0.46 -7.90
#